data_AF-A0A543FWD5-F1
#
_entry.id   AF-A0A543FWD5-F1
#
_cell.length_a   1.000
_cell.length_b   1.000
_cell.length_c   1.000
_cell.angle_alpha   90.00
_cell.angle_beta   90.00
_cell.angle_gamma   90.00
#
_symmetry.space_group_name_H-M   'P 1'
#
loop_
_entity.id
_entity.type
_entity.pdbx_description
1 polymer ?
#
loop_
_entity_poly.entity_id
_entity_poly.type
_entity_poly.pdbx_seq_one_letter_code
_entity_poly.pdbx_strand_id
1 'polypeptide(L)'
;MRTVVGVARWIGSRAGRVRRRRAEPVPAAQVRPLAAGRRPLLTDRLGEQRRGGARLDQVDGTTCGSAVLIALAAWADPAETARLDGDEVAAAPDGPGAVARAGVATGFGARYDARQVEVHRQATRFWPQALGTTPWGMVRWLRRYAPAAGPYRVRLVDDVSAADVEDALAVTGVALAAGRPVPLLVGSLVPRHYVLALGVEGDGRWRVYEPTGGQVRVLDLRLVRERRLASVLGFDRLHAVLLPA
;
A
#
# COMPACT_ATOMS: atom_id res chain seq x y z
N MET A 1 -9.68 38.10 -13.89
CA MET A 1 -9.74 36.99 -12.91
C MET A 1 -10.13 35.72 -13.65
N ARG A 2 -9.18 34.78 -13.80
CA ARG A 2 -9.36 33.50 -14.51
C ARG A 2 -9.15 32.39 -13.49
N THR A 3 -10.17 31.58 -13.26
CA THR A 3 -10.21 30.54 -12.23
C THR A 3 -9.40 29.32 -12.65
N VAL A 4 -8.54 28.85 -11.74
CA VAL A 4 -7.56 27.75 -11.88
C VAL A 4 -8.19 26.40 -12.28
N VAL A 5 -9.52 26.27 -12.22
CA VAL A 5 -10.27 25.05 -12.54
C VAL A 5 -10.34 24.73 -14.04
N GLY A 6 -10.12 25.72 -14.92
CA GLY A 6 -10.24 25.54 -16.37
C GLY A 6 -9.05 24.84 -17.06
N VAL A 7 -7.86 24.86 -16.45
CA VAL A 7 -6.63 24.35 -17.10
C VAL A 7 -6.53 22.82 -17.05
N ALA A 8 -7.09 22.19 -16.00
CA ALA A 8 -7.06 20.73 -15.85
C ALA A 8 -7.96 19.99 -16.87
N ARG A 9 -9.01 20.64 -17.39
CA ARG A 9 -9.91 20.06 -18.41
C ARG A 9 -9.42 20.25 -19.85
N TRP A 10 -8.51 21.18 -20.10
CA TRP A 10 -8.05 21.49 -21.45
C TRP A 10 -6.90 20.58 -21.93
N ILE A 11 -6.11 20.01 -21.02
CA ILE A 11 -5.01 19.09 -21.38
C ILE A 11 -5.54 17.70 -21.81
N GLY A 12 -6.73 17.30 -21.34
CA GLY A 12 -7.31 15.99 -21.65
C GLY A 12 -7.95 15.87 -23.04
N SER A 13 -8.36 16.97 -23.67
CA SER A 13 -9.14 16.93 -24.92
C SER A 13 -8.31 17.02 -26.22
N ARG A 14 -6.98 17.14 -26.12
CA ARG A 14 -6.07 17.14 -27.28
C ARG A 14 -5.03 16.01 -27.30
N ALA A 15 -5.07 15.08 -26.35
CA ALA A 15 -4.34 13.83 -26.46
C ALA A 15 -5.15 12.85 -27.32
N GLY A 16 -5.07 13.00 -28.63
CA GLY A 16 -5.63 12.04 -29.58
C GLY A 16 -5.17 10.63 -29.23
N ARG A 17 -6.14 9.70 -29.15
CA ARG A 17 -5.99 8.23 -29.19
C ARG A 17 -4.55 7.72 -29.01
N VAL A 18 -3.97 7.93 -27.84
CA VAL A 18 -2.83 7.14 -27.42
C VAL A 18 -3.41 5.78 -27.12
N ARG A 19 -3.25 4.83 -28.05
CA ARG A 19 -3.41 3.40 -27.76
C ARG A 19 -2.54 3.16 -26.52
N ARG A 20 -3.15 3.12 -25.33
CA ARG A 20 -2.46 2.68 -24.11
C ARG A 20 -1.93 1.30 -24.47
N ARG A 21 -0.61 1.15 -24.60
CA ARG A 21 0.00 -0.17 -24.74
C ARG A 21 -0.56 -0.99 -23.57
N ARG A 22 -1.34 -2.01 -23.89
CA ARG A 22 -1.78 -3.00 -22.91
C ARG A 22 -0.48 -3.49 -22.27
N ALA A 23 -0.27 -3.18 -21.00
CA ALA A 23 0.87 -3.75 -20.30
C ALA A 23 0.69 -5.25 -20.40
N GLU A 24 1.62 -5.95 -21.06
CA GLU A 24 1.51 -7.40 -21.14
C GLU A 24 1.43 -7.93 -19.70
N PRO A 25 0.45 -8.82 -19.42
CA PRO A 25 0.37 -9.47 -18.15
C PRO A 25 1.67 -10.25 -17.97
N VAL A 26 2.43 -9.92 -16.92
CA VAL A 26 3.59 -10.71 -16.53
C VAL A 26 3.04 -12.11 -16.19
N PRO A 27 3.52 -13.19 -16.82
CA PRO A 27 3.02 -14.53 -16.55
C PRO A 27 3.10 -14.83 -15.04
N ALA A 28 2.04 -15.40 -14.46
CA ALA A 28 1.97 -15.71 -13.03
C ALA A 28 3.20 -16.49 -12.52
N ALA A 29 3.76 -17.36 -13.36
CA ALA A 29 4.95 -18.17 -13.07
C ALA A 29 6.24 -17.35 -12.85
N GLN A 30 6.30 -16.10 -13.31
CA GLN A 30 7.45 -15.21 -13.09
C GLN A 30 7.36 -14.46 -11.76
N VAL A 31 6.18 -14.37 -11.14
CA VAL A 31 5.97 -13.55 -9.94
C VAL A 31 6.10 -14.42 -8.69
N ARG A 32 7.19 -14.24 -7.93
CA ARG A 32 7.49 -15.05 -6.73
C ARG A 32 6.75 -14.56 -5.49
N PRO A 33 6.18 -15.43 -4.64
CA PRO A 33 5.52 -15.03 -3.40
C PRO A 33 6.40 -14.11 -2.56
N LEU A 34 5.83 -13.02 -2.04
CA LEU A 34 6.61 -11.99 -1.36
C LEU A 34 7.20 -12.50 -0.02
N ALA A 35 6.35 -13.10 0.82
CA ALA A 35 6.77 -13.62 2.11
C ALA A 35 7.51 -14.96 2.01
N ALA A 36 7.40 -15.70 0.89
CA ALA A 36 8.05 -17.00 0.68
C ALA A 36 7.93 -17.97 1.88
N GLY A 37 6.75 -18.04 2.51
CA GLY A 37 6.48 -18.90 3.68
C GLY A 37 6.91 -18.34 5.04
N ARG A 38 7.52 -17.16 5.10
CA ARG A 38 7.91 -16.48 6.35
C ARG A 38 6.70 -15.94 7.10
N ARG A 39 6.82 -15.81 8.43
CA ARG A 39 5.77 -15.23 9.27
C ARG A 39 5.61 -13.73 8.97
N PRO A 40 4.45 -13.31 8.44
CA PRO A 40 4.25 -11.97 7.93
C PRO A 40 3.93 -10.97 9.07
N LEU A 41 4.22 -9.65 8.89
CA LEU A 41 3.87 -8.61 9.87
C LEU A 41 2.35 -8.55 10.12
N LEU A 42 1.60 -8.47 9.02
CA LEU A 42 0.16 -8.68 8.94
C LEU A 42 -0.11 -10.12 8.51
N THR A 43 -1.20 -10.75 8.93
CA THR A 43 -1.64 -12.02 8.35
C THR A 43 -2.75 -11.78 7.33
N ASP A 44 -3.21 -12.83 6.66
CA ASP A 44 -4.43 -12.79 5.85
C ASP A 44 -5.68 -13.19 6.66
N ARG A 45 -5.58 -13.34 7.99
CA ARG A 45 -6.75 -13.66 8.82
C ARG A 45 -7.67 -12.46 8.94
N LEU A 46 -8.97 -12.68 8.78
CA LEU A 46 -9.98 -11.63 8.91
C LEU A 46 -9.99 -11.01 10.31
N GLY A 47 -10.39 -9.73 10.36
CA GLY A 47 -10.49 -8.97 11.59
C GLY A 47 -9.21 -8.19 11.92
N GLU A 48 -9.15 -7.74 13.17
CA GLU A 48 -8.10 -6.86 13.65
C GLU A 48 -6.73 -7.54 13.63
N GLN A 49 -5.72 -6.82 13.12
CA GLN A 49 -4.34 -7.25 13.10
C GLN A 49 -3.59 -6.61 14.26
N ARG A 50 -2.88 -7.44 15.04
CA ARG A 50 -2.09 -7.01 16.18
C ARG A 50 -0.71 -7.64 16.21
N ARG A 51 0.26 -6.93 16.78
CA ARG A 51 1.59 -7.44 17.13
C ARG A 51 2.13 -6.72 18.35
N GLY A 52 2.75 -7.45 19.27
CA GLY A 52 3.30 -6.86 20.50
C GLY A 52 2.27 -6.05 21.32
N GLY A 53 1.00 -6.47 21.33
CA GLY A 53 -0.11 -5.77 21.99
C GLY A 53 -0.68 -4.58 21.21
N ALA A 54 0.08 -4.01 20.27
CA ALA A 54 -0.36 -2.89 19.44
C ALA A 54 -1.26 -3.36 18.29
N ARG A 55 -2.24 -2.52 17.95
CA ARG A 55 -2.97 -2.65 16.69
C ARG A 55 -2.07 -2.19 15.56
N LEU A 56 -2.17 -2.86 14.43
CA LEU A 56 -1.49 -2.46 13.22
C LEU A 56 -2.42 -1.52 12.46
N ASP A 57 -2.67 -0.32 12.98
CA ASP A 57 -3.45 0.74 12.32
C ASP A 57 -2.56 1.93 11.92
N GLN A 58 -3.12 2.87 11.16
CA GLN A 58 -2.42 4.07 10.74
C GLN A 58 -2.37 5.10 11.87
N VAL A 59 -1.26 5.83 12.00
CA VAL A 59 -1.08 6.88 13.02
C VAL A 59 -2.05 8.05 12.81
N ASP A 60 -2.17 8.49 11.56
CA ASP A 60 -2.99 9.63 11.15
C ASP A 60 -3.58 9.44 9.74
N GLY A 61 -4.49 10.35 9.35
CA GLY A 61 -5.23 10.31 8.08
C GLY A 61 -4.39 10.40 6.80
N THR A 62 -3.07 10.55 6.89
CA THR A 62 -2.13 10.58 5.76
C THR A 62 -1.13 9.42 5.75
N THR A 63 -1.12 8.59 6.81
CA THR A 63 -0.17 7.48 6.98
C THR A 63 -0.67 6.11 6.50
N CYS A 64 -1.89 6.02 5.93
CA CYS A 64 -2.39 4.79 5.31
C CYS A 64 -1.40 4.17 4.30
N GLY A 65 -0.74 5.01 3.48
CA GLY A 65 0.29 4.57 2.54
C GLY A 65 1.54 4.03 3.24
N SER A 66 1.97 4.64 4.34
CA SER A 66 3.11 4.18 5.12
C SER A 66 2.86 2.82 5.78
N ALA A 67 1.67 2.61 6.34
CA ALA A 67 1.28 1.31 6.90
C ALA A 67 1.39 0.19 5.85
N VAL A 68 0.91 0.45 4.63
CA VAL A 68 1.02 -0.50 3.51
C VAL A 68 2.48 -0.72 3.08
N LEU A 69 3.29 0.33 3.03
CA LEU A 69 4.72 0.24 2.68
C LEU A 69 5.50 -0.59 3.71
N ILE A 70 5.25 -0.39 5.00
CA ILE A 70 5.91 -1.14 6.08
C ILE A 70 5.51 -2.61 6.01
N ALA A 71 4.23 -2.93 5.76
CA ALA A 71 3.79 -4.31 5.57
C ALA A 71 4.52 -5.00 4.42
N LEU A 72 4.62 -4.34 3.25
CA LEU A 72 5.36 -4.86 2.10
C LEU A 72 6.85 -5.05 2.41
N ALA A 73 7.48 -4.07 3.08
CA ALA A 73 8.88 -4.14 3.46
C ALA A 73 9.14 -5.29 4.44
N ALA A 74 8.28 -5.46 5.45
CA ALA A 74 8.35 -6.54 6.43
C ALA A 74 8.13 -7.93 5.82
N TRP A 75 7.31 -8.04 4.77
CA TRP A 75 7.14 -9.28 4.03
C TRP A 75 8.31 -9.58 3.11
N ALA A 76 8.93 -8.56 2.54
CA ALA A 76 10.10 -8.68 1.70
C ALA A 76 11.34 -9.08 2.51
N ASP A 77 11.53 -8.46 3.68
CA ASP A 77 12.75 -8.54 4.49
C ASP A 77 12.41 -8.69 5.99
N PRO A 78 12.82 -9.80 6.65
CA PRO A 78 12.54 -10.00 8.07
C PRO A 78 13.24 -8.97 8.96
N ALA A 79 14.30 -8.29 8.49
CA ALA A 79 14.96 -7.25 9.25
C ALA A 79 14.02 -6.08 9.58
N GLU A 80 13.08 -5.74 8.69
CA GLU A 80 12.07 -4.71 8.98
C GLU A 80 11.14 -5.15 10.12
N THR A 81 10.81 -6.44 10.20
CA THR A 81 10.02 -6.96 11.33
C THR A 81 10.84 -6.95 12.62
N ALA A 82 12.09 -7.40 12.57
CA ALA A 82 13.01 -7.40 13.71
C ALA A 82 13.22 -5.98 14.27
N ARG A 83 13.36 -4.97 13.41
CA ARG A 83 13.38 -3.54 13.81
C ARG A 83 12.19 -3.14 14.65
N LEU A 84 11.01 -3.47 14.18
CA LEU A 84 9.76 -3.11 14.84
C LEU A 84 9.60 -3.86 16.16
N ASP A 85 10.03 -5.11 16.22
CA ASP A 85 10.06 -5.89 17.45
C ASP A 85 11.12 -5.38 18.45
N GLY A 86 12.16 -4.69 17.97
CA GLY A 86 13.27 -4.20 18.80
C GLY A 86 14.45 -5.16 18.87
N ASP A 87 14.51 -6.12 17.95
CA ASP A 87 15.52 -7.18 17.87
C ASP A 87 16.77 -6.76 17.07
N GLU A 88 16.77 -5.56 16.44
CA GLU A 88 18.00 -4.99 15.88
C GLU A 88 18.97 -4.64 17.02
N VAL A 89 19.96 -5.53 17.14
CA VAL A 89 21.16 -5.53 17.99
C VAL A 89 21.44 -4.22 18.71
N ALA A 90 21.56 -4.35 20.04
CA ALA A 90 22.47 -3.59 20.88
C ALA A 90 23.93 -3.70 20.37
N ALA A 91 24.20 -3.18 19.17
CA ALA A 91 25.54 -2.96 18.62
C ALA A 91 25.85 -1.48 18.86
N ALA A 92 26.59 -1.26 19.95
CA ALA A 92 26.65 -0.05 20.78
C ALA A 92 27.23 1.22 20.12
N PRO A 93 27.23 2.34 20.88
CA PRO A 93 28.51 2.77 21.41
C PRO A 93 28.47 2.89 22.93
N ASP A 94 29.46 2.29 23.60
CA ASP A 94 29.81 2.60 24.98
C ASP A 94 30.10 4.10 25.08
N GLY A 95 29.12 4.86 25.56
CA GLY A 95 29.22 6.30 25.64
C GLY A 95 28.11 6.86 26.53
N PRO A 96 28.43 7.53 27.66
CA PRO A 96 27.42 8.06 28.59
C PRO A 96 26.51 9.14 27.97
N GLY A 97 26.77 9.58 26.73
CA GLY A 97 25.94 10.53 25.98
C GLY A 97 24.90 9.91 25.02
N ALA A 98 24.88 8.59 24.80
CA ALA A 98 23.91 7.93 23.91
C ALA A 98 22.53 7.75 24.55
N VAL A 99 22.50 7.63 25.88
CA VAL A 99 21.28 7.41 26.69
C VAL A 99 20.32 8.61 26.60
N ALA A 100 20.84 9.82 26.36
CA ALA A 100 20.04 11.04 26.28
C ALA A 100 19.36 11.28 24.90
N ARG A 101 19.75 10.53 23.85
CA ARG A 101 19.11 10.61 22.51
C ARG A 101 18.18 9.44 22.21
N ALA A 102 18.30 8.34 22.95
CA ALA A 102 17.34 7.27 22.95
C ALA A 102 16.10 7.68 23.76
N GLY A 103 15.31 8.62 23.22
CA GLY A 103 13.90 8.73 23.60
C GLY A 103 13.20 7.46 23.09
N VAL A 104 13.36 6.39 23.86
CA VAL A 104 13.02 5.01 23.52
C VAL A 104 11.54 4.96 23.16
N ALA A 105 11.22 4.72 21.89
CA ALA A 105 9.94 4.16 21.54
C ALA A 105 9.82 2.82 22.29
N THR A 106 9.21 2.85 23.48
CA THR A 106 9.09 1.68 24.33
C THR A 106 8.02 0.78 23.74
N GLY A 107 8.44 -0.41 23.34
CA GLY A 107 7.58 -1.42 22.73
C GLY A 107 7.33 -1.25 21.23
N PHE A 108 6.72 -2.29 20.67
CA PHE A 108 6.45 -2.42 19.24
C PHE A 108 5.60 -1.27 18.69
N GLY A 109 4.54 -0.87 19.40
CA GLY A 109 3.60 0.17 18.94
C GLY A 109 4.28 1.51 18.67
N ALA A 110 5.07 2.00 19.62
CA ALA A 110 5.78 3.26 19.46
C ALA A 110 6.81 3.22 18.31
N ARG A 111 7.46 2.07 18.07
CA ARG A 111 8.38 1.88 16.94
C ARG A 111 7.63 1.84 15.61
N TYR A 112 6.48 1.17 15.58
CA TYR A 112 5.61 1.12 14.41
C TYR A 112 5.08 2.51 14.06
N ASP A 113 4.62 3.29 15.02
CA ASP A 113 4.14 4.66 14.79
C ASP A 113 5.26 5.59 14.30
N ALA A 114 6.43 5.54 14.94
CA ALA A 114 7.59 6.31 14.51
C ALA A 114 8.00 5.94 13.07
N ARG A 115 7.97 4.65 12.74
CA ARG A 115 8.29 4.15 11.41
C ARG A 115 7.27 4.63 10.36
N GLN A 116 5.97 4.66 10.70
CA GLN A 116 4.93 5.19 9.80
C GLN A 116 5.18 6.66 9.43
N VAL A 117 5.52 7.49 10.42
CA VAL A 117 5.86 8.90 10.22
C VAL A 117 7.12 9.07 9.38
N GLU A 118 8.15 8.26 9.66
CA GLU A 118 9.40 8.27 8.90
C GLU A 118 9.17 7.92 7.42
N VAL A 119 8.48 6.80 7.17
CA VAL A 119 8.15 6.33 5.82
C VAL A 119 7.30 7.34 5.07
N HIS A 120 6.35 8.00 5.75
CA HIS A 120 5.52 9.04 5.14
C HIS A 120 6.39 10.20 4.64
N ARG A 121 7.26 10.74 5.50
CA ARG A 121 8.20 11.82 5.14
C ARG A 121 9.11 11.42 3.98
N GLN A 122 9.59 10.18 3.96
CA GLN A 122 10.45 9.67 2.88
C GLN A 122 9.69 9.55 1.55
N ALA A 123 8.49 8.96 1.57
CA ALA A 123 7.67 8.74 0.38
C ALA A 123 7.19 10.07 -0.24
N THR A 124 6.92 11.07 0.61
CA THR A 124 6.38 12.39 0.25
C THR A 124 7.44 13.48 0.10
N ARG A 125 8.74 13.17 0.07
CA ARG A 125 9.83 14.17 0.04
C ARG A 125 9.67 15.36 -0.94
N PHE A 126 9.02 15.17 -2.09
CA PHE A 126 8.79 16.21 -3.11
C PHE A 126 7.29 16.43 -3.38
N TRP A 127 6.44 16.17 -2.38
CA TRP A 127 4.99 16.23 -2.46
C TRP A 127 4.42 16.81 -1.14
N PRO A 128 3.35 17.60 -1.17
CA PRO A 128 2.74 18.10 0.06
C PRO A 128 2.27 16.95 0.96
N GLN A 129 2.84 16.81 2.16
CA GLN A 129 2.58 15.68 3.06
C GLN A 129 1.09 15.56 3.45
N ALA A 130 0.40 16.71 3.55
CA ALA A 130 -1.03 16.78 3.85
C ALA A 130 -1.92 16.10 2.79
N LEU A 131 -1.40 15.85 1.60
CA LEU A 131 -2.11 15.16 0.51
C LEU A 131 -1.83 13.64 0.50
N GLY A 132 -1.18 13.10 1.54
CA GLY A 132 -0.81 11.69 1.59
C GLY A 132 0.33 11.34 0.65
N THR A 133 0.47 10.04 0.37
CA THR A 133 1.52 9.51 -0.51
C THR A 133 1.04 9.36 -1.96
N THR A 134 1.79 9.83 -2.95
CA THR A 134 1.44 9.60 -4.37
C THR A 134 1.76 8.16 -4.80
N PRO A 135 1.08 7.59 -5.82
CA PRO A 135 1.40 6.25 -6.33
C PRO A 135 2.87 6.08 -6.71
N TRP A 136 3.44 7.09 -7.38
CA TRP A 136 4.85 7.11 -7.75
C TRP A 136 5.77 7.30 -6.55
N GLY A 137 5.36 8.07 -5.54
CA GLY A 137 6.05 8.18 -4.26
C GLY A 137 6.19 6.82 -3.58
N MET A 138 5.10 6.04 -3.56
CA MET A 138 5.06 4.68 -3.01
C MET A 138 6.02 3.73 -3.75
N VAL A 139 5.90 3.64 -5.08
CA VAL A 139 6.80 2.81 -5.91
C VAL A 139 8.27 3.23 -5.77
N ARG A 140 8.54 4.54 -5.76
CA ARG A 140 9.90 5.06 -5.58
C ARG A 140 10.46 4.71 -4.20
N TRP A 141 9.62 4.76 -3.17
CA TRP A 141 10.01 4.36 -1.82
C TRP A 141 10.35 2.87 -1.78
N LEU A 142 9.48 1.99 -2.31
CA LEU A 142 9.72 0.54 -2.37
C LEU A 142 11.04 0.24 -3.08
N ARG A 143 11.28 0.84 -4.24
CA ARG A 143 12.52 0.66 -5.00
C ARG A 143 13.76 1.05 -4.20
N ARG A 144 13.67 2.08 -3.36
CA ARG A 144 14.81 2.65 -2.63
C ARG A 144 15.07 1.98 -1.28
N TYR A 145 14.00 1.67 -0.54
CA TYR A 145 14.06 1.28 0.86
C TYR A 145 13.62 -0.16 1.13
N ALA A 146 12.94 -0.80 0.17
CA ALA A 146 12.53 -2.20 0.25
C ALA A 146 12.82 -2.95 -1.06
N PRO A 147 14.06 -2.93 -1.59
CA PRO A 147 14.37 -3.53 -2.89
C PRO A 147 14.08 -5.03 -2.96
N ALA A 148 14.15 -5.73 -1.82
CA ALA A 148 13.78 -7.15 -1.71
C ALA A 148 12.31 -7.42 -2.05
N ALA A 149 11.44 -6.40 -2.03
CA ALA A 149 10.04 -6.54 -2.46
C ALA A 149 9.92 -6.76 -3.98
N GLY A 150 11.00 -6.49 -4.72
CA GLY A 150 10.97 -6.42 -6.17
C GLY A 150 10.31 -5.14 -6.68
N PRO A 151 10.37 -4.89 -7.99
CA PRO A 151 9.80 -3.69 -8.56
C PRO A 151 8.27 -3.73 -8.50
N TYR A 152 7.68 -2.56 -8.32
CA TYR A 152 6.25 -2.32 -8.45
C TYR A 152 6.01 -1.26 -9.52
N ARG A 153 4.89 -1.35 -10.22
CA ARG A 153 4.46 -0.38 -11.25
C ARG A 153 3.07 0.14 -10.94
N VAL A 154 2.87 1.44 -11.15
CA VAL A 154 1.55 2.06 -11.03
C VAL A 154 0.72 1.73 -12.26
N ARG A 155 -0.46 1.15 -12.07
CA ARG A 155 -1.52 1.06 -13.07
C ARG A 155 -2.70 1.91 -12.60
N LEU A 156 -2.92 3.05 -13.27
CA LEU A 156 -4.12 3.84 -13.06
C LEU A 156 -5.34 3.06 -13.55
N VAL A 157 -6.48 3.25 -12.89
CA VAL A 157 -7.76 2.62 -13.23
C VAL A 157 -8.70 3.70 -13.73
N ASP A 158 -9.29 3.47 -14.90
CA ASP A 158 -10.46 4.24 -15.35
C ASP A 158 -11.72 3.54 -14.82
N ASP A 159 -12.18 3.96 -13.64
CA ASP A 159 -13.34 3.35 -12.97
C ASP A 159 -14.67 3.56 -13.72
N VAL A 160 -14.68 4.39 -14.77
CA VAL A 160 -15.82 4.57 -15.68
C VAL A 160 -15.90 3.46 -16.73
N SER A 161 -14.75 2.91 -17.12
CA SER A 161 -14.65 1.84 -18.09
C SER A 161 -14.74 0.47 -17.42
N ALA A 162 -15.86 -0.23 -17.62
CA ALA A 162 -16.02 -1.61 -17.12
C ALA A 162 -14.89 -2.53 -17.59
N ALA A 163 -14.45 -2.40 -18.85
CA ALA A 163 -13.33 -3.16 -19.39
C ALA A 163 -12.00 -2.86 -18.68
N ASP A 164 -11.72 -1.59 -18.35
CA ASP A 164 -10.49 -1.24 -17.63
C ASP A 164 -10.51 -1.77 -16.19
N VAL A 165 -11.69 -1.73 -15.53
CA VAL A 165 -11.91 -2.29 -14.20
C VAL A 165 -11.72 -3.81 -14.21
N GLU A 166 -12.35 -4.53 -15.14
CA GLU A 166 -12.15 -5.99 -15.25
C GLU A 166 -10.68 -6.35 -15.51
N ASP A 167 -10.02 -5.66 -16.44
CA ASP A 167 -8.59 -5.88 -16.70
C ASP A 167 -7.75 -5.60 -15.43
N ALA A 168 -8.10 -4.59 -14.63
CA ALA A 168 -7.41 -4.25 -13.38
C ALA A 168 -7.57 -5.35 -12.32
N LEU A 169 -8.81 -5.83 -12.16
CA LEU A 169 -9.16 -6.89 -11.23
C LEU A 169 -8.49 -8.20 -11.62
N ALA A 170 -8.51 -8.56 -12.91
CA ALA A 170 -7.90 -9.79 -13.41
C ALA A 170 -6.38 -9.83 -13.15
N VAL A 171 -5.64 -8.78 -13.56
CA VAL A 171 -4.18 -8.75 -13.35
C VAL A 171 -3.79 -8.68 -11.87
N THR A 172 -4.63 -8.05 -11.04
CA THR A 172 -4.44 -8.02 -9.59
C THR A 172 -4.69 -9.39 -8.99
N GLY A 173 -5.77 -10.08 -9.38
CA GLY A 173 -6.08 -11.44 -8.95
C GLY A 173 -4.95 -12.42 -9.26
N VAL A 174 -4.33 -12.30 -10.45
CA VAL A 174 -3.14 -13.10 -10.82
C VAL A 174 -1.98 -12.87 -9.85
N ALA A 175 -1.68 -11.62 -9.50
CA ALA A 175 -0.63 -11.32 -8.54
C ALA A 175 -0.96 -11.87 -7.14
N LEU A 176 -2.18 -11.67 -6.66
CA LEU A 176 -2.62 -12.17 -5.36
C LEU A 176 -2.57 -13.69 -5.28
N ALA A 177 -2.99 -14.40 -6.33
CA ALA A 177 -2.90 -15.86 -6.41
C ALA A 177 -1.44 -16.36 -6.38
N ALA A 178 -0.49 -15.56 -6.88
CA ALA A 178 0.94 -15.82 -6.78
C ALA A 178 1.55 -15.43 -5.41
N GLY A 179 0.72 -15.08 -4.41
CA GLY A 179 1.19 -14.65 -3.09
C GLY A 179 1.90 -13.29 -3.13
N ARG A 180 1.48 -12.42 -4.06
CA ARG A 180 2.01 -11.06 -4.22
C ARG A 180 0.95 -10.03 -3.84
N PRO A 181 1.13 -9.40 -2.67
CA PRO A 181 0.23 -8.35 -2.23
C PRO A 181 0.31 -7.11 -3.12
N VAL A 182 -0.85 -6.47 -3.31
CA VAL A 182 -1.05 -5.36 -4.26
C VAL A 182 -1.64 -4.17 -3.52
N PRO A 183 -0.91 -3.05 -3.39
CA PRO A 183 -1.50 -1.80 -2.91
C PRO A 183 -2.60 -1.33 -3.85
N LEU A 184 -3.74 -0.98 -3.27
CA LEU A 184 -4.86 -0.36 -3.97
C LEU A 184 -5.01 1.06 -3.46
N LEU A 185 -5.19 2.01 -4.38
CA LEU A 185 -5.50 3.39 -4.07
C LEU A 185 -6.99 3.62 -4.32
N VAL A 186 -7.75 3.85 -3.25
CA VAL A 186 -9.18 4.14 -3.29
C VAL A 186 -9.46 5.59 -2.94
N GLY A 187 -10.65 6.07 -3.28
CA GLY A 187 -11.05 7.45 -3.05
C GLY A 187 -12.47 7.76 -3.48
N SER A 188 -12.82 9.04 -3.40
CA SER A 188 -14.05 9.57 -3.97
C SER A 188 -13.78 10.02 -5.41
N LEU A 189 -14.16 11.23 -5.80
CA LEU A 189 -13.75 11.81 -7.09
C LEU A 189 -12.24 12.01 -7.20
N VAL A 190 -11.53 12.07 -6.06
CA VAL A 190 -10.07 12.15 -6.00
C VAL A 190 -9.52 10.98 -5.18
N PRO A 191 -8.29 10.51 -5.44
CA PRO A 191 -7.65 9.47 -4.63
C PRO A 191 -7.41 9.95 -3.20
N ARG A 192 -7.60 9.07 -2.20
CA ARG A 192 -7.52 9.45 -0.78
C ARG A 192 -6.79 8.45 0.11
N HIS A 193 -6.91 7.15 -0.16
CA HIS A 193 -6.63 6.15 0.85
C HIS A 193 -6.00 4.89 0.25
N TYR A 194 -4.91 4.42 0.85
CA TYR A 194 -4.29 3.15 0.47
C TYR A 194 -4.78 2.02 1.35
N VAL A 195 -5.05 0.90 0.70
CA VAL A 195 -5.28 -0.40 1.32
C VAL A 195 -4.36 -1.43 0.65
N LEU A 196 -4.22 -2.62 1.24
CA LEU A 196 -3.37 -3.67 0.70
C LEU A 196 -4.20 -4.93 0.45
N ALA A 197 -4.37 -5.32 -0.82
CA ALA A 197 -4.91 -6.62 -1.14
C ALA A 197 -3.85 -7.70 -0.85
N LEU A 198 -4.23 -8.73 -0.09
CA LEU A 198 -3.33 -9.74 0.46
C LEU A 198 -3.45 -11.09 -0.23
N GLY A 199 -4.66 -11.46 -0.66
CA GLY A 199 -4.93 -12.77 -1.25
C GLY A 199 -6.36 -12.91 -1.77
N VAL A 200 -6.62 -14.05 -2.39
CA VAL A 200 -7.93 -14.44 -2.96
C VAL A 200 -8.51 -15.59 -2.14
N GLU A 201 -9.79 -15.49 -1.76
CA GLU A 201 -10.54 -16.55 -1.11
C GLU A 201 -11.02 -17.60 -2.12
N GLY A 202 -11.43 -18.78 -1.65
CA GLY A 202 -11.87 -19.88 -2.53
C GLY A 202 -13.09 -19.53 -3.41
N ASP A 203 -13.87 -18.51 -3.03
CA ASP A 203 -15.02 -18.00 -3.77
C ASP A 203 -14.70 -16.77 -4.65
N GLY A 204 -13.42 -16.40 -4.76
CA GLY A 204 -12.95 -15.29 -5.58
C GLY A 204 -12.99 -13.91 -4.91
N ARG A 205 -13.51 -13.78 -3.68
CA ARG A 205 -13.41 -12.53 -2.91
C ARG A 205 -11.97 -12.26 -2.49
N TRP A 206 -11.64 -11.00 -2.22
CA TRP A 206 -10.28 -10.64 -1.80
C TRP A 206 -10.20 -10.40 -0.31
N ARG A 207 -9.05 -10.72 0.28
CA ARG A 207 -8.68 -10.26 1.61
C ARG A 207 -7.90 -8.97 1.50
N VAL A 208 -8.38 -7.91 2.14
CA VAL A 208 -7.82 -6.57 2.02
C VAL A 208 -7.55 -6.01 3.41
N TYR A 209 -6.32 -5.62 3.67
CA TYR A 209 -5.95 -4.88 4.85
C TYR A 209 -6.30 -3.39 4.69
N GLU A 210 -7.13 -2.90 5.60
CA GLU A 210 -7.62 -1.53 5.71
C GLU A 210 -6.90 -0.87 6.92
N PRO A 211 -5.94 0.05 6.69
CA PRO A 211 -5.08 0.57 7.76
C PRO A 211 -5.77 1.49 8.77
N THR A 212 -6.87 2.18 8.45
CA THR A 212 -7.58 3.04 9.43
C THR A 212 -8.12 2.20 10.58
N GLY A 213 -8.70 1.06 10.25
CA GLY A 213 -9.18 0.08 11.20
C GLY A 213 -8.16 -0.99 11.58
N GLY A 214 -6.93 -0.95 11.06
CA GLY A 214 -5.94 -2.01 11.26
C GLY A 214 -6.50 -3.43 11.07
N GLN A 215 -7.34 -3.61 10.05
CA GLN A 215 -8.21 -4.77 9.91
C GLN A 215 -8.03 -5.41 8.54
N VAL A 216 -8.06 -6.74 8.48
CA VAL A 216 -8.27 -7.46 7.23
C VAL A 216 -9.76 -7.69 7.05
N ARG A 217 -10.28 -7.25 5.91
CA ARG A 217 -11.68 -7.33 5.53
C ARG A 217 -11.83 -8.16 4.26
N VAL A 218 -13.00 -8.78 4.10
CA VAL A 218 -13.37 -9.41 2.83
C VAL A 218 -13.91 -8.35 1.89
N LEU A 219 -13.42 -8.35 0.66
CA LEU A 219 -13.87 -7.50 -0.43
C LEU A 219 -14.52 -8.35 -1.51
N ASP A 220 -15.83 -8.18 -1.69
CA ASP A 220 -16.53 -8.62 -2.91
C ASP A 220 -16.18 -7.68 -4.07
N LEU A 221 -15.64 -8.23 -5.14
CA LEU A 221 -15.24 -7.47 -6.34
C LEU A 221 -16.41 -6.80 -7.06
N ARG A 222 -17.64 -7.24 -6.82
CA ARG A 222 -18.84 -6.50 -7.26
C ARG A 222 -18.85 -5.06 -6.75
N LEU A 223 -18.36 -4.81 -5.54
CA LEU A 223 -18.32 -3.46 -4.97
C LEU A 223 -17.35 -2.55 -5.73
N VAL A 224 -16.26 -3.11 -6.30
CA VAL A 224 -15.35 -2.35 -7.17
C VAL A 224 -16.08 -1.97 -8.46
N ARG A 225 -16.77 -2.93 -9.08
CA ARG A 225 -17.51 -2.74 -10.34
C ARG A 225 -18.64 -1.73 -10.20
N GLU A 226 -19.36 -1.78 -9.08
CA GLU A 226 -20.49 -0.92 -8.78
C GLU A 226 -20.07 0.45 -8.19
N ARG A 227 -18.79 0.65 -7.87
CA ARG A 227 -18.25 1.84 -7.18
C ARG A 227 -18.92 2.07 -5.83
N ARG A 228 -18.98 1.02 -5.01
CA ARG A 228 -19.64 0.98 -3.69
C ARG A 228 -18.72 0.44 -2.59
N LEU A 229 -17.43 0.70 -2.75
CA LEU A 229 -16.38 0.23 -1.85
C LEU A 229 -16.46 0.85 -0.44
N ALA A 230 -17.20 1.95 -0.23
CA ALA A 230 -17.17 2.68 1.04
C ALA A 230 -17.60 1.84 2.25
N SER A 231 -18.53 0.91 2.05
CA SER A 231 -18.97 -0.03 3.08
C SER A 231 -17.85 -0.93 3.63
N VAL A 232 -16.80 -1.17 2.85
CA VAL A 232 -15.68 -2.05 3.21
C VAL A 232 -14.39 -1.26 3.44
N LEU A 233 -14.10 -0.24 2.63
CA LEU A 233 -12.80 0.46 2.57
C LEU A 233 -12.91 1.97 2.78
N GLY A 234 -14.08 2.49 3.19
CA GLY A 234 -14.31 3.90 3.51
C GLY A 234 -14.44 4.86 2.31
N PHE A 235 -14.13 4.40 1.10
CA PHE A 235 -14.26 5.16 -0.15
C PHE A 235 -14.84 4.31 -1.26
N ASP A 236 -15.51 4.91 -2.23
CA ASP A 236 -16.31 4.20 -3.24
C ASP A 236 -15.55 3.70 -4.47
N ARG A 237 -14.45 4.36 -4.84
CA ARG A 237 -13.83 4.23 -6.16
C ARG A 237 -12.39 3.74 -6.09
N LEU A 238 -12.03 2.88 -7.03
CA LEU A 238 -10.65 2.42 -7.25
C LEU A 238 -9.97 3.35 -8.26
N HIS A 239 -8.84 3.95 -7.88
CA HIS A 239 -8.10 4.90 -8.71
C HIS A 239 -6.81 4.31 -9.29
N ALA A 240 -6.14 3.43 -8.55
CA ALA A 240 -4.94 2.76 -9.02
C ALA A 240 -4.70 1.43 -8.32
N VAL A 241 -3.99 0.54 -9.00
CA VAL A 241 -3.39 -0.67 -8.43
C VAL A 241 -1.88 -0.64 -8.67
N LEU A 242 -1.10 -0.99 -7.66
CA LEU A 242 0.36 -1.04 -7.76
C LEU A 242 0.77 -2.50 -7.92
N LEU A 243 1.09 -2.89 -9.14
CA LEU A 243 1.35 -4.28 -9.49
C LEU A 243 2.83 -4.62 -9.35
N PRO A 244 3.19 -5.82 -8.89
CA PRO A 244 4.52 -6.38 -9.10
C PRO A 244 4.91 -6.30 -10.59
N ALA A 245 6.19 -6.02 -10.86
CA ALA A 245 6.74 -5.93 -12.20
C ALA A 245 7.83 -6.97 -12.45
#